data_AF-A0A7S2PA51-F1
#
_entry.id   AF-A0A7S2PA51-F1
#
_cell.length_a   1.000
_cell.length_b   1.000
_cell.length_c   1.000
_cell.angle_alpha   90.00
_cell.angle_beta   90.00
_cell.angle_gamma   90.00
#
_symmetry.space_group_name_H-M   'P 1'
#
loop_
_entity.id
_entity.type
_entity.pdbx_description
1 polymer ?
#
loop_
_entity_poly.entity_id
_entity_poly.type
_entity_poly.pdbx_seq_one_letter_code
_entity_poly.pdbx_strand_id
1 'polypeptide(L)'
;KGSSVREGEAIAILAYAAGDKKKSEKLFSPCNGFINLKTSDKEAQQSSDGYAHLVATVEACSHPAVLGTLCAVCGMKIDEASQQQSTAQDDTDTNNNSFGGMRGNSKYGSDNGGKSQILTVNGGVSLSVSAQEVQRLADQSRQRLHSARKLSLVLDLDHTLVHATSDPRAARFLNGSDVYVLNLAT
;
A
#
# COMPACT_ATOMS: atom_id res chain seq x y z
N LYS A 1 -8.13 -5.96 12.12
CA LYS A 1 -6.96 -5.38 12.82
C LYS A 1 -7.51 -4.51 13.93
N GLY A 2 -7.10 -4.71 15.17
CA GLY A 2 -7.46 -3.79 16.24
C GLY A 2 -6.54 -2.56 16.25
N SER A 3 -6.49 -1.88 17.40
CA SER A 3 -5.78 -0.62 17.56
C SER A 3 -4.27 -0.77 17.38
N SER A 4 -3.63 0.25 16.79
CA SER A 4 -2.17 0.31 16.68
C SER A 4 -1.56 0.70 18.03
N VAL A 5 -0.44 0.08 18.37
CA VAL A 5 0.30 0.32 19.62
C VAL A 5 1.79 0.34 19.41
N ARG A 6 2.47 1.05 20.32
CA ARG A 6 3.93 1.17 20.34
C ARG A 6 4.53 0.23 21.39
N GLU A 7 5.77 -0.15 21.18
CA GLU A 7 6.56 -0.88 22.17
C GLU A 7 6.61 -0.10 23.49
N GLY A 8 6.35 -0.79 24.60
CA GLY A 8 6.26 -0.19 25.93
C GLY A 8 4.98 0.60 26.20
N GLU A 9 4.03 0.68 25.27
CA GLU A 9 2.71 1.28 25.51
C GLU A 9 1.81 0.33 26.32
N ALA A 10 1.04 0.87 27.27
CA ALA A 10 0.12 0.07 28.06
C ALA A 10 -1.10 -0.33 27.21
N ILE A 11 -1.28 -1.64 26.99
CA ILE A 11 -2.29 -2.20 26.10
C ILE A 11 -3.54 -2.70 26.82
N ALA A 12 -3.40 -3.07 28.10
CA ALA A 12 -4.50 -3.58 28.91
C ALA A 12 -4.19 -3.41 30.40
N ILE A 13 -5.22 -3.57 31.23
CA ILE A 13 -5.09 -3.63 32.69
C ILE A 13 -5.62 -4.99 33.15
N LEU A 14 -4.74 -5.79 33.76
CA LEU A 14 -5.11 -7.04 34.41
C LEU A 14 -5.54 -6.74 35.85
N ALA A 15 -6.85 -6.74 36.10
CA ALA A 15 -7.39 -6.65 37.45
C ALA A 15 -7.64 -8.05 38.03
N TYR A 16 -7.14 -8.30 39.24
CA TYR A 16 -7.30 -9.59 39.92
C TYR A 16 -7.52 -9.41 41.42
N ALA A 17 -8.19 -10.38 42.03
CA ALA A 17 -8.39 -10.43 43.48
C ALA A 17 -7.33 -11.34 44.11
N ALA A 18 -6.62 -10.82 45.11
CA ALA A 18 -5.69 -11.60 45.93
C ALA A 18 -6.17 -11.52 47.38
N GLY A 19 -7.08 -12.42 47.76
CA GLY A 19 -7.86 -12.31 49.01
C GLY A 19 -8.88 -11.17 48.95
N ASP A 20 -9.03 -10.40 50.03
CA ASP A 20 -9.99 -9.29 50.13
C ASP A 20 -9.56 -8.00 49.40
N LYS A 21 -8.35 -7.97 48.82
CA LYS A 21 -7.80 -6.78 48.16
C LYS A 21 -7.85 -6.93 46.64
N LYS A 22 -8.44 -5.92 45.99
CA LYS A 22 -8.39 -5.76 44.53
C LYS A 22 -7.03 -5.19 44.13
N LYS A 23 -6.33 -5.85 43.21
CA LYS A 23 -5.09 -5.38 42.60
C LYS A 23 -5.27 -5.24 41.09
N SER A 24 -4.44 -4.39 40.48
CA SER A 24 -4.41 -4.21 39.04
C SER A 24 -2.99 -4.00 38.55
N GLU A 25 -2.63 -4.62 37.44
CA GLU A 25 -1.34 -4.46 36.78
C GLU A 25 -1.55 -4.03 35.32
N LYS A 26 -0.64 -3.20 34.80
CA LYS A 26 -0.69 -2.78 33.39
C LYS A 26 0.09 -3.79 32.56
N LEU A 27 -0.51 -4.23 31.45
CA LEU A 27 0.17 -5.02 30.43
C LEU A 27 0.71 -4.07 29.37
N PHE A 28 1.94 -4.28 28.94
CA PHE A 28 2.63 -3.43 27.97
C PHE A 28 2.88 -4.17 26.66
N SER A 29 2.85 -3.45 25.55
CA SER A 29 3.15 -4.03 24.25
C SER A 29 4.63 -4.39 24.16
N PRO A 30 5.00 -5.63 23.78
CA PRO A 30 6.39 -6.03 23.60
C PRO A 30 6.99 -5.53 22.28
N CYS A 31 6.16 -5.09 21.33
CA CYS A 31 6.60 -4.58 20.04
C CYS A 31 5.60 -3.57 19.49
N ASN A 32 6.01 -2.87 18.44
CA ASN A 32 5.12 -2.00 17.70
C ASN A 32 4.25 -2.79 16.72
N GLY A 33 2.95 -2.48 16.65
CA GLY A 33 2.06 -3.26 15.80
C GLY A 33 0.58 -2.97 16.02
N PHE A 34 -0.23 -4.02 15.96
CA PHE A 34 -1.67 -4.00 16.18
C PHE A 34 -2.07 -5.01 17.25
N ILE A 35 -2.90 -4.58 18.20
CA ILE A 35 -3.51 -5.49 19.17
C ILE A 35 -4.73 -6.14 18.53
N ASN A 36 -4.85 -7.45 18.65
CA ASN A 36 -6.09 -8.18 18.38
C ASN A 36 -6.58 -8.79 19.71
N LEU A 37 -7.64 -8.21 20.27
CA LEU A 37 -8.29 -8.73 21.47
C LEU A 37 -8.99 -10.05 21.15
N LYS A 38 -8.78 -11.07 21.98
CA LYS A 38 -9.48 -12.36 21.88
C LYS A 38 -10.64 -12.31 22.86
N THR A 39 -11.85 -12.12 22.35
CA THR A 39 -13.10 -12.04 23.12
C THR A 39 -13.77 -13.39 23.36
N SER A 40 -13.14 -14.49 22.94
CA SER A 40 -13.71 -15.83 23.08
C SER A 40 -13.17 -16.51 24.34
N ASP A 41 -14.05 -16.72 25.31
CA ASP A 41 -13.84 -17.50 26.56
C ASP A 41 -13.48 -18.99 26.34
N LYS A 42 -13.20 -19.40 25.09
CA LYS A 42 -13.15 -20.81 24.67
C LYS A 42 -11.77 -21.40 24.43
N GLU A 43 -10.68 -20.67 24.68
CA GLU A 43 -9.33 -21.20 24.49
C GLU A 43 -8.48 -21.01 25.75
N ALA A 44 -8.94 -21.59 26.87
CA ALA A 44 -8.02 -21.96 27.93
C ALA A 44 -7.12 -23.07 27.37
N GLN A 45 -5.98 -22.69 26.79
CA GLN A 45 -5.01 -23.66 26.31
C GLN A 45 -4.27 -24.22 27.52
N GLN A 46 -4.30 -25.54 27.69
CA GLN A 46 -3.46 -26.26 28.64
C GLN A 46 -2.00 -26.07 28.20
N SER A 47 -1.29 -25.18 28.88
CA SER A 47 0.16 -25.13 28.80
C SER A 47 0.74 -26.11 29.83
N SER A 48 1.97 -26.56 29.62
CA SER A 48 2.67 -27.45 30.54
C SER A 48 2.82 -26.87 31.96
N ASP A 49 2.63 -25.56 32.13
CA ASP A 49 2.81 -24.82 33.38
C ASP A 49 1.48 -24.32 34.01
N GLY A 50 0.31 -24.72 33.47
CA GLY A 50 -1.01 -24.44 34.07
C GLY A 50 -2.09 -23.95 33.09
N TYR A 51 -3.09 -23.25 33.61
CA TYR A 51 -4.15 -22.63 32.82
C TYR A 51 -3.76 -21.20 32.43
N ALA A 52 -3.48 -20.99 31.14
CA ALA A 52 -3.25 -19.66 30.58
C ALA A 52 -4.50 -19.18 29.82
N HIS A 53 -4.96 -17.97 30.13
CA HIS A 53 -6.01 -17.30 29.38
C HIS A 53 -5.39 -16.33 28.38
N LEU A 54 -5.58 -16.58 27.08
CA LEU A 54 -5.15 -15.67 26.02
C LEU A 54 -6.11 -14.48 25.92
N VAL A 55 -5.68 -13.29 26.38
CA VAL A 55 -6.50 -12.07 26.37
C VAL A 55 -6.38 -11.31 25.04
N ALA A 56 -5.18 -11.24 24.48
CA ALA A 56 -4.91 -10.54 23.22
C ALA A 56 -3.61 -11.04 22.57
N THR A 57 -3.48 -10.83 21.26
CA THR A 57 -2.22 -10.98 20.53
C THR A 57 -1.76 -9.63 20.00
N VAL A 58 -0.44 -9.42 19.94
CA VAL A 58 0.16 -8.26 19.28
C VAL A 58 0.83 -8.73 18.00
N GLU A 59 0.37 -8.21 16.87
CA GLU A 59 0.94 -8.52 15.56
C GLU A 59 1.84 -7.36 15.12
N ALA A 60 3.12 -7.64 14.89
CA ALA A 60 4.07 -6.66 14.39
C ALA A 60 3.65 -6.14 13.01
N CYS A 61 3.82 -4.84 12.77
CA CYS A 61 3.55 -4.27 11.46
C CYS A 61 4.66 -4.64 10.47
N SER A 62 4.30 -5.20 9.31
CA SER A 62 5.24 -5.45 8.19
C SER A 62 5.50 -4.21 7.33
N HIS A 63 4.91 -3.06 7.69
CA HIS A 63 5.02 -1.80 6.97
C HIS A 63 4.72 -1.89 5.46
N PRO A 64 3.54 -2.40 5.06
CA PRO A 64 3.25 -2.67 3.65
C PRO A 64 3.00 -1.42 2.81
N ALA A 65 2.83 -0.24 3.44
CA ALA A 65 2.66 1.04 2.75
C ALA A 65 3.38 2.15 3.53
N VAL A 66 4.27 2.87 2.84
CA VAL A 66 5.20 3.84 3.40
C VAL A 66 5.16 5.13 2.59
N LEU A 67 4.93 6.25 3.27
CA LEU A 67 4.93 7.59 2.70
C LEU A 67 6.11 8.38 3.27
N GLY A 68 7.14 8.58 2.44
CA GLY A 68 8.43 9.10 2.92
C GLY A 68 9.04 8.18 3.97
N THR A 69 9.07 8.62 5.24
CA THR A 69 9.54 7.82 6.38
C THR A 69 8.42 7.25 7.24
N LEU A 70 7.15 7.52 6.93
CA LEU A 70 6.03 7.14 7.79
C LEU A 70 5.24 5.97 7.20
N CYS A 71 4.99 4.93 7.99
CA CYS A 71 4.06 3.88 7.59
C CYS A 71 2.62 4.38 7.66
N ALA A 72 1.90 4.31 6.54
CA ALA A 72 0.50 4.70 6.46
C ALA A 72 -0.45 3.76 7.23
N VAL A 73 0.02 2.57 7.65
CA VAL A 73 -0.81 1.57 8.33
C VAL A 73 -0.66 1.64 9.86
N CYS A 74 0.57 1.72 10.38
CA CYS A 74 0.82 1.76 11.83
C CYS A 74 1.27 3.14 12.35
N GLY A 75 1.53 4.11 11.48
CA GLY A 75 1.96 5.45 11.90
C GLY A 75 3.39 5.52 12.45
N MET A 76 4.20 4.48 12.25
CA MET A 76 5.59 4.47 12.70
C MET A 76 6.55 5.03 11.67
N LYS A 77 7.61 5.67 12.18
CA LYS A 77 8.76 6.05 11.37
C LYS A 77 9.58 4.82 11.01
N ILE A 78 10.02 4.75 9.77
CA ILE A 78 10.90 3.71 9.22
C ILE A 78 12.20 4.40 8.87
N ASP A 79 13.32 3.80 9.29
CA ASP A 79 14.64 4.36 9.03
C ASP A 79 14.98 4.24 7.54
N GLU A 80 15.31 5.39 6.94
CA GLU A 80 15.60 5.59 5.50
C GLU A 80 16.73 4.68 4.98
N ALA A 81 17.58 4.14 5.88
CA ALA A 81 18.66 3.21 5.56
C ALA A 81 18.18 1.88 4.93
N SER A 82 16.89 1.55 5.05
CA SER A 82 16.30 0.34 4.46
C SER A 82 15.59 0.60 3.10
N GLN A 83 15.61 1.84 2.59
CA GLN A 83 14.92 2.25 1.35
C GLN A 83 15.83 2.28 0.10
N GLN A 84 17.11 1.91 0.22
CA GLN A 84 18.05 1.91 -0.92
C GLN A 84 17.82 0.71 -1.84
N GLN A 85 16.76 0.74 -2.67
CA GLN A 85 16.69 0.01 -3.96
C GLN A 85 15.39 0.35 -4.70
N SER A 86 15.29 1.58 -5.20
CA SER A 86 14.58 1.91 -6.46
C SER A 86 14.50 3.42 -6.67
N THR A 87 15.65 4.10 -6.65
CA THR A 87 15.77 5.32 -7.46
C THR A 87 15.82 4.87 -8.92
N ALA A 88 14.67 4.81 -9.58
CA ALA A 88 14.63 4.91 -11.03
C ALA A 88 15.05 6.35 -11.39
N GLN A 89 16.36 6.57 -11.54
CA GLN A 89 16.92 7.64 -12.35
C GLN A 89 17.51 6.89 -13.55
N ASP A 90 16.78 6.78 -14.65
CA ASP A 90 16.72 7.76 -15.74
C ASP A 90 18.13 7.96 -16.34
N ASP A 91 18.61 6.90 -17.00
CA ASP A 91 19.82 6.94 -17.82
C ASP A 91 19.49 7.63 -19.14
N THR A 92 20.06 8.81 -19.30
CA THR A 92 20.16 9.55 -20.56
C THR A 92 20.84 8.70 -21.65
N ASP A 93 20.21 8.68 -22.83
CA ASP A 93 20.79 8.55 -24.17
C ASP A 93 21.87 7.48 -24.43
N THR A 94 21.48 6.36 -25.06
CA THR A 94 22.34 5.73 -26.08
C THR A 94 21.51 5.18 -27.23
N ASN A 95 21.64 5.85 -28.37
CA ASN A 95 21.12 5.48 -29.68
C ASN A 95 21.83 4.22 -30.20
N ASN A 96 21.07 3.18 -30.60
CA ASN A 96 21.53 2.22 -31.61
C ASN A 96 20.38 1.41 -32.20
N ASN A 97 20.17 1.62 -33.51
CA ASN A 97 19.46 0.70 -34.38
C ASN A 97 20.08 -0.70 -34.30
N SER A 98 19.29 -1.70 -33.91
CA SER A 98 19.56 -3.10 -34.23
C SER A 98 18.25 -3.88 -34.33
N PHE A 99 17.79 -4.02 -35.57
CA PHE A 99 16.84 -5.06 -35.97
C PHE A 99 17.50 -6.43 -35.75
N GLY A 100 16.94 -7.27 -34.87
CA GLY A 100 17.30 -8.70 -34.84
C GLY A 100 17.01 -9.43 -33.53
N GLY A 101 16.16 -10.45 -33.59
CA GLY A 101 16.33 -11.67 -32.80
C GLY A 101 15.43 -11.86 -31.57
N MET A 102 14.21 -12.37 -31.78
CA MET A 102 13.46 -13.05 -30.72
C MET A 102 14.02 -14.46 -30.48
N ARG A 103 15.00 -14.63 -29.58
CA ARG A 103 15.32 -15.89 -28.88
C ARG A 103 16.03 -15.61 -27.55
N GLY A 104 15.52 -16.13 -26.44
CA GLY A 104 16.15 -16.07 -25.12
C GLY A 104 15.11 -15.91 -24.01
N ASN A 105 14.42 -16.98 -23.65
CA ASN A 105 14.79 -17.92 -22.58
C ASN A 105 14.49 -17.37 -21.18
N SER A 106 13.57 -18.07 -20.52
CA SER A 106 13.20 -17.93 -19.13
C SER A 106 14.44 -17.83 -18.24
N LYS A 107 14.58 -16.70 -17.55
CA LYS A 107 15.47 -16.55 -16.40
C LYS A 107 14.90 -15.52 -15.43
N TYR A 108 13.66 -15.71 -15.00
CA TYR A 108 13.22 -15.11 -13.74
C TYR A 108 13.85 -15.93 -12.61
N GLY A 109 15.05 -15.50 -12.26
CA GLY A 109 15.77 -15.95 -11.08
C GLY A 109 14.94 -15.70 -9.83
N SER A 110 14.98 -16.70 -8.97
CA SER A 110 14.48 -16.69 -7.60
C SER A 110 15.31 -15.71 -6.77
N ASP A 111 14.87 -14.46 -6.67
CA ASP A 111 15.33 -13.50 -5.66
C ASP A 111 14.17 -13.19 -4.70
N ASN A 112 14.23 -13.78 -3.50
CA ASN A 112 13.39 -13.47 -2.35
C ASN A 112 13.77 -12.12 -1.74
N GLY A 113 13.74 -11.05 -2.54
CA GLY A 113 13.77 -9.67 -2.08
C GLY A 113 12.43 -9.04 -2.43
N GLY A 114 11.58 -8.79 -1.43
CA GLY A 114 10.24 -8.25 -1.64
C GLY A 114 10.28 -6.90 -2.34
N LYS A 115 10.15 -6.90 -3.67
CA LYS A 115 10.15 -5.69 -4.50
C LYS A 115 9.01 -4.78 -4.05
N SER A 116 9.32 -3.62 -3.50
CA SER A 116 8.32 -2.58 -3.28
C SER A 116 8.04 -1.86 -4.60
N GLN A 117 6.81 -1.37 -4.78
CA GLN A 117 6.46 -0.51 -5.91
C GLN A 117 6.17 0.90 -5.42
N ILE A 118 6.63 1.89 -6.18
CA ILE A 118 6.38 3.30 -5.92
C ILE A 118 5.17 3.74 -6.74
N LEU A 119 4.17 4.31 -6.06
CA LEU A 119 2.97 4.88 -6.64
C LEU A 119 3.01 6.40 -6.44
N THR A 120 3.07 7.15 -7.53
CA THR A 120 2.95 8.61 -7.49
C THR A 120 1.49 8.98 -7.62
N VAL A 121 0.93 9.63 -6.60
CA VAL A 121 -0.43 10.16 -6.64
C VAL A 121 -0.42 11.62 -7.07
N ASN A 122 -1.58 12.10 -7.53
CA ASN A 122 -1.73 13.47 -8.01
C ASN A 122 -1.27 14.47 -6.93
N GLY A 123 -0.42 15.43 -7.32
CA GLY A 123 0.28 16.32 -6.39
C GLY A 123 1.73 15.94 -6.06
N GLY A 124 2.30 14.92 -6.73
CA GLY A 124 3.73 14.60 -6.66
C GLY A 124 4.15 13.81 -5.41
N VAL A 125 3.18 13.28 -4.66
CA VAL A 125 3.44 12.49 -3.45
C VAL A 125 3.69 11.03 -3.85
N SER A 126 4.82 10.48 -3.41
CA SER A 126 5.24 9.10 -3.70
C SER A 126 4.95 8.18 -2.51
N LEU A 127 4.19 7.11 -2.75
CA LEU A 127 3.89 6.06 -1.78
C LEU A 127 4.59 4.77 -2.18
N SER A 128 5.42 4.21 -1.30
CA SER A 128 6.03 2.88 -1.48
C SER A 128 5.13 1.80 -0.89
N VAL A 129 4.84 0.75 -1.66
CA VAL A 129 3.93 -0.34 -1.26
C VAL A 129 4.61 -1.69 -1.47
N SER A 130 4.42 -2.64 -0.56
CA SER A 130 5.01 -3.99 -0.65
C SER A 130 4.40 -4.81 -1.80
N ALA A 131 5.17 -5.72 -2.39
CA ALA A 131 4.69 -6.62 -3.46
C ALA A 131 3.38 -7.34 -3.10
N GLN A 132 3.29 -7.85 -1.86
CA GLN A 132 2.09 -8.54 -1.38
C GLN A 132 0.88 -7.62 -1.35
N GLU A 133 1.06 -6.36 -0.93
CA GLU A 133 -0.03 -5.40 -0.87
C GLU A 133 -0.42 -4.89 -2.26
N VAL A 134 0.54 -4.71 -3.17
CA VAL A 134 0.26 -4.43 -4.59
C VAL A 134 -0.60 -5.53 -5.20
N GLN A 135 -0.23 -6.80 -5.00
CA GLN A 135 -1.01 -7.94 -5.50
C GLN A 135 -2.41 -7.95 -4.90
N ARG A 136 -2.53 -7.71 -3.59
CA ARG A 136 -3.83 -7.63 -2.90
C ARG A 136 -4.72 -6.51 -3.48
N LEU A 137 -4.15 -5.35 -3.79
CA LEU A 137 -4.87 -4.23 -4.40
C LEU A 137 -5.33 -4.54 -5.83
N ALA A 138 -4.49 -5.21 -6.63
CA ALA A 138 -4.84 -5.67 -7.96
C ALA A 138 -6.00 -6.67 -7.92
N ASP A 139 -5.94 -7.66 -7.00
CA ASP A 139 -7.00 -8.65 -6.81
C ASP A 139 -8.31 -8.02 -6.32
N GLN A 140 -8.24 -7.07 -5.40
CA GLN A 140 -9.41 -6.33 -4.94
C GLN A 140 -10.06 -5.53 -6.07
N SER A 141 -9.26 -4.87 -6.92
CA SER A 141 -9.74 -4.11 -8.08
C SER A 141 -10.40 -5.03 -9.10
N ARG A 142 -9.78 -6.18 -9.38
CA ARG A 142 -10.34 -7.24 -10.24
C ARG A 142 -11.65 -7.77 -9.69
N GLN A 143 -11.73 -8.07 -8.39
CA GLN A 143 -12.94 -8.58 -7.75
C GLN A 143 -14.08 -7.57 -7.79
N ARG A 144 -13.78 -6.27 -7.63
CA ARG A 144 -14.76 -5.18 -7.75
C ARG A 144 -15.32 -5.08 -9.18
N LEU A 145 -14.48 -5.17 -10.19
CA LEU A 145 -14.93 -5.17 -11.59
C LEU A 145 -15.79 -6.42 -11.88
N HIS A 146 -15.35 -7.57 -11.39
CA HIS A 146 -16.07 -8.84 -11.55
C HIS A 146 -17.44 -8.83 -10.88
N SER A 147 -17.55 -8.34 -9.63
CA SER A 147 -18.83 -8.23 -8.92
C SER A 147 -19.78 -7.24 -9.59
N ALA A 148 -19.24 -6.19 -10.19
CA ALA A 148 -20.01 -5.25 -11.01
C ALA A 148 -20.30 -5.75 -12.44
N ARG A 149 -19.80 -6.93 -12.84
CA ARG A 149 -19.85 -7.46 -14.23
C ARG A 149 -19.30 -6.46 -15.26
N LYS A 150 -18.24 -5.73 -14.90
CA LYS A 150 -17.54 -4.76 -15.76
C LYS A 150 -16.14 -5.24 -16.12
N LEU A 151 -15.59 -4.68 -17.19
CA LEU A 151 -14.19 -4.86 -17.61
C LEU A 151 -13.46 -3.53 -17.60
N SER A 152 -12.12 -3.57 -17.55
CA SER A 152 -11.28 -2.39 -17.74
C SER A 152 -11.09 -2.15 -19.24
N LEU A 153 -11.44 -0.96 -19.71
CA LEU A 153 -11.20 -0.51 -21.08
C LEU A 153 -10.13 0.58 -21.05
N VAL A 154 -9.00 0.31 -21.68
CA VAL A 154 -7.94 1.31 -21.85
C VAL A 154 -8.24 2.06 -23.14
N LEU A 155 -8.52 3.36 -23.03
CA LEU A 155 -8.79 4.24 -24.16
C LEU A 155 -7.61 5.18 -24.34
N ASP A 156 -7.10 5.25 -25.57
CA ASP A 156 -6.14 6.27 -25.96
C ASP A 156 -6.85 7.60 -26.28
N LEU A 157 -6.13 8.71 -26.17
CA LEU A 157 -6.68 10.04 -26.45
C LEU A 157 -6.48 10.39 -27.93
N ASP A 158 -5.23 10.53 -28.36
CA ASP A 158 -4.90 11.04 -29.69
C ASP A 158 -5.32 10.07 -30.78
N HIS A 159 -6.04 10.59 -31.78
CA HIS A 159 -6.55 9.80 -32.90
C HIS A 159 -7.47 8.62 -32.54
N THR A 160 -7.92 8.53 -31.28
CA THR A 160 -8.91 7.55 -30.81
C THR A 160 -10.17 8.23 -30.29
N LEU A 161 -10.03 9.09 -29.29
CA LEU A 161 -11.17 9.83 -28.71
C LEU A 161 -11.23 11.28 -29.18
N VAL A 162 -10.06 11.88 -29.40
CA VAL A 162 -9.94 13.28 -29.80
C VAL A 162 -9.04 13.43 -31.00
N HIS A 163 -9.33 14.44 -31.81
CA HIS A 163 -8.45 14.92 -32.85
C HIS A 163 -7.99 16.32 -32.48
N ALA A 164 -6.69 16.47 -32.22
CA ALA A 164 -6.07 17.74 -31.96
C ALA A 164 -5.39 18.26 -33.24
N THR A 165 -5.44 19.57 -33.45
CA THR A 165 -4.69 20.22 -34.51
C THR A 165 -4.12 21.54 -34.01
N SER A 166 -2.87 21.81 -34.38
CA SER A 166 -2.22 23.11 -34.20
C SER A 166 -2.34 24.00 -35.43
N ASP A 167 -3.06 23.56 -36.47
CA ASP A 167 -3.23 24.35 -37.69
C ASP A 167 -4.08 25.61 -37.40
N PRO A 168 -3.50 26.82 -37.52
CA PRO A 168 -4.22 28.07 -37.24
C PRO A 168 -5.44 28.24 -38.16
N ARG A 169 -5.48 27.55 -39.30
CA ARG A 169 -6.61 27.57 -40.22
C ARG A 169 -7.85 26.88 -39.65
N ALA A 170 -7.71 25.99 -38.67
CA ALA A 170 -8.82 25.29 -38.03
C ALA A 170 -9.79 26.26 -37.35
N ALA A 171 -9.30 27.41 -36.88
CA ALA A 171 -10.10 28.46 -36.25
C ALA A 171 -11.25 28.97 -37.14
N ARG A 172 -11.09 28.93 -38.48
CA ARG A 172 -12.14 29.39 -39.42
C ARG A 172 -13.40 28.51 -39.42
N PHE A 173 -13.29 27.28 -38.91
CA PHE A 173 -14.38 26.29 -38.90
C PHE A 173 -15.09 26.24 -37.54
N LEU A 174 -14.70 27.09 -36.59
CA LEU A 174 -15.32 27.19 -35.28
C LEU A 174 -16.59 28.04 -35.39
N ASN A 175 -17.77 27.40 -35.34
CA ASN A 175 -19.05 28.09 -35.20
C ASN A 175 -19.30 28.39 -33.72
N GLY A 176 -19.68 29.63 -33.38
CA GLY A 176 -19.70 30.14 -32.01
C GLY A 176 -20.61 29.41 -31.01
N SER A 177 -21.50 28.51 -31.45
CA SER A 177 -22.38 27.71 -30.60
C SER A 177 -21.70 26.49 -29.97
N ASP A 178 -20.58 26.01 -30.51
CA ASP A 178 -19.91 24.77 -30.08
C ASP A 178 -18.46 24.99 -29.58
N VAL A 179 -18.10 26.24 -29.31
CA VAL A 179 -16.75 26.60 -28.84
C VAL A 179 -16.74 26.76 -27.32
N TYR A 180 -16.01 25.88 -26.65
CA TYR A 180 -15.76 25.97 -25.21
C TYR A 180 -14.32 26.40 -24.98
N VAL A 181 -14.14 27.64 -24.51
CA VAL A 181 -12.81 28.16 -24.14
C VAL A 181 -12.54 27.80 -22.69
N LEU A 182 -11.58 26.91 -22.46
CA LEU A 182 -11.08 26.62 -21.12
C LEU A 182 -10.08 27.72 -20.73
N ASN A 183 -10.55 28.72 -19.98
CA ASN A 183 -9.66 29.65 -19.30
C ASN A 183 -9.03 28.90 -18.12
N LEU A 184 -7.79 28.44 -18.27
CA LEU A 184 -7.00 28.05 -17.11
C LEU A 184 -6.60 29.33 -16.39
N ALA A 185 -7.24 29.59 -15.24
CA ALA A 185 -6.78 30.60 -14.31
C ALA A 185 -5.34 30.25 -13.92
N THR A 186 -4.42 31.15 -14.25
CA THR A 186 -3.01 31.10 -13.87
C THR A 186 -2.84 31.34 -12.38
#